data_AF-A0A377G7I0-F1
#
_entry.id   AF-A0A377G7I0-F1
#
_cell.length_a   1.000
_cell.length_b   1.000
_cell.length_c   1.000
_cell.angle_alpha   90.00
_cell.angle_beta   90.00
_cell.angle_gamma   90.00
#
_symmetry.space_group_name_H-M   'P 1'
#
loop_
_entity.id
_entity.type
_entity.pdbx_description
1 polymer ?
#
loop_
_entity_poly.entity_id
_entity_poly.type
_entity_poly.pdbx_seq_one_letter_code
_entity_poly.pdbx_strand_id
1 'polypeptide(L)'
;MADTLICNILNNHVEYGHVLVNLELTPDTLFEVSLADQFIFLNSTKGVSVHYPVDQLPHKSQLDALGLPMRPPIFSFLGREINPNEFQLKTSKIEKALQAAEIQKFIGRGRINKQPPLDQNSPLLFSSYVDEGIIRVVSKIGFNYFTYIFGHGYAIKDYFNDLRHFIRYGLKPNYKLVTLNKYPINENIDTLHNDNFGQHQVSIFQNGHDIIARIILFKRDVFDALLTKEYPLIGGFFQSNHIFCLKSKTIRSCK
;
A
#
# COMPACT_ATOMS: atom_id res chain seq x y z
N MET A 1 3.04 10.45 -9.41
CA MET A 1 2.38 10.25 -8.11
C MET A 1 3.08 9.06 -7.48
N ALA A 2 3.90 9.30 -6.46
CA ALA A 2 4.54 8.23 -5.70
C ALA A 2 3.54 7.82 -4.62
N ASP A 3 3.02 6.60 -4.70
CA ASP A 3 2.16 6.03 -3.66
C ASP A 3 3.05 5.60 -2.50
N THR A 4 2.96 6.30 -1.37
CA THR A 4 3.67 5.94 -0.14
C THR A 4 3.07 4.67 0.43
N LEU A 5 3.87 3.61 0.55
CA LEU A 5 3.46 2.33 1.10
C LEU A 5 4.14 2.12 2.46
N ILE A 6 3.37 1.68 3.45
CA ILE A 6 3.83 1.58 4.84
C ILE A 6 4.27 0.14 5.09
N CYS A 7 5.49 -0.11 5.60
CA CYS A 7 5.96 -1.45 5.97
C CYS A 7 6.16 -1.59 7.50
N ASN A 8 5.84 -2.74 8.07
CA ASN A 8 6.16 -3.12 9.44
C ASN A 8 7.40 -4.03 9.39
N ILE A 9 8.19 -4.09 10.46
CA ILE A 9 9.37 -4.96 10.51
C ILE A 9 9.09 -6.05 11.55
N LEU A 10 9.31 -7.31 11.18
CA LEU A 10 8.96 -8.47 12.03
C LEU A 10 9.91 -8.66 13.22
N ASN A 11 11.06 -7.98 13.22
CA ASN A 11 11.89 -7.86 14.42
C ASN A 11 11.45 -6.65 15.23
N ASN A 12 10.82 -6.94 16.37
CA ASN A 12 10.49 -6.04 17.46
C ASN A 12 11.70 -5.20 17.95
N HIS A 13 12.17 -4.24 17.15
CA HIS A 13 12.67 -3.02 17.74
C HIS A 13 11.43 -2.24 18.19
N VAL A 14 10.93 -2.61 19.38
CA VAL A 14 9.77 -2.00 20.06
C VAL A 14 9.91 -0.46 20.11
N GLU A 15 11.12 0.04 19.98
CA GLU A 15 11.47 1.46 19.90
C GLU A 15 11.00 2.19 18.61
N TYR A 16 10.75 1.52 17.47
CA TYR A 16 10.67 2.20 16.15
C TYR A 16 9.44 1.92 15.27
N GLY A 17 8.31 1.42 15.80
CA GLY A 17 7.03 1.43 15.06
C GLY A 17 7.06 0.84 13.62
N HIS A 18 6.24 1.39 12.72
CA HIS A 18 6.17 1.02 11.30
C HIS A 18 7.10 1.90 10.46
N VAL A 19 8.02 1.30 9.71
CA VAL A 19 9.02 2.02 8.90
C VAL A 19 8.48 2.27 7.49
N LEU A 20 8.68 3.50 7.00
CA LEU A 20 8.24 3.90 5.67
C LEU A 20 9.27 3.49 4.61
N VAL A 21 8.77 2.99 3.48
CA VAL A 21 9.57 2.64 2.29
C VAL A 21 9.02 3.37 1.06
N ASN A 22 9.91 3.77 0.16
CA ASN A 22 9.58 4.27 -1.16
C ASN A 22 9.44 3.09 -2.12
N LEU A 23 8.43 3.16 -2.98
CA LEU A 23 8.25 2.26 -4.12
C LEU A 23 8.35 3.10 -5.40
N GLU A 24 9.44 2.95 -6.14
CA GLU A 24 9.67 3.66 -7.39
C GLU A 24 9.43 2.76 -8.59
N LEU A 25 8.60 3.23 -9.53
CA LEU A 25 8.38 2.54 -10.80
C LEU A 25 9.57 2.80 -11.72
N THR A 26 10.47 1.84 -11.90
CA THR A 26 11.55 1.96 -12.88
C THR A 26 11.19 1.25 -14.19
N PRO A 27 11.67 1.74 -15.35
CA PRO A 27 11.45 1.08 -16.64
C PRO A 27 12.00 -0.35 -16.69
N ASP A 28 13.08 -0.61 -15.95
CA ASP A 28 13.84 -1.87 -16.03
C ASP A 28 13.35 -2.90 -15.03
N THR A 29 13.00 -2.46 -13.82
CA THR A 29 12.64 -3.33 -12.69
C THR A 29 11.16 -3.31 -12.32
N LEU A 30 10.31 -2.51 -12.98
CA LEU A 30 8.91 -2.27 -12.59
C LEU A 30 8.73 -1.62 -11.21
N PHE A 31 9.47 -2.05 -10.18
CA PHE A 31 9.47 -1.50 -8.83
C PHE A 31 10.90 -1.59 -8.26
N GLU A 32 11.36 -0.51 -7.63
CA GLU A 32 12.49 -0.49 -6.71
C GLU A 32 11.95 -0.13 -5.33
N VAL A 33 12.23 -0.97 -4.33
CA VAL A 33 11.89 -0.68 -2.92
C VAL A 33 13.12 -0.08 -2.27
N SER A 34 12.99 1.11 -1.69
CA SER A 34 14.06 1.72 -0.92
C SER A 34 13.54 2.27 0.40
N LEU A 35 14.40 2.35 1.41
CA LEU A 35 14.05 2.96 2.68
C LEU A 35 13.71 4.44 2.46
N ALA A 36 12.51 4.87 2.86
CA ALA A 36 12.11 6.26 2.74
C ALA A 36 12.90 7.10 3.76
N ASP A 37 13.36 8.27 3.32
CA ASP A 37 13.86 9.30 4.23
C ASP A 37 12.68 9.76 5.11
N GLN A 38 12.78 9.57 6.43
CA GLN A 38 11.66 9.78 7.36
C GLN A 38 12.09 10.33 8.72
N PHE A 39 11.19 11.07 9.34
CA PHE A 39 11.28 11.51 10.73
C PHE A 39 10.53 10.53 11.64
N ILE A 40 11.15 10.17 12.76
CA ILE A 40 10.55 9.29 13.78
C ILE A 40 10.29 10.10 15.04
N PHE A 41 9.02 10.12 15.47
CA PHE A 41 8.54 10.79 16.67
C PHE A 41 8.05 9.76 17.68
N LEU A 42 8.58 9.79 18.91
CA LEU A 42 8.08 8.94 19.98
C LEU A 42 6.82 9.56 20.58
N ASN A 43 5.67 8.87 20.49
CA ASN A 43 4.49 9.24 21.26
C ASN A 43 4.67 8.76 22.71
N SER A 44 5.14 9.65 23.58
CA SER A 44 5.38 9.34 24.99
C SER A 44 4.13 8.92 25.75
N THR A 45 2.93 9.35 25.31
CA THR A 45 1.66 8.95 25.94
C THR A 45 1.17 7.56 25.53
N LYS A 46 1.50 7.12 24.32
CA LYS A 46 1.04 5.82 23.77
C LYS A 46 2.14 4.75 23.75
N GLY A 47 3.40 5.12 23.96
CA GLY A 47 4.54 4.21 23.83
C GLY A 47 4.75 3.70 22.40
N VAL A 48 4.33 4.47 21.39
CA VAL A 48 4.39 4.09 19.97
C VAL A 48 5.13 5.16 19.18
N SER A 49 5.97 4.75 18.24
CA SER A 49 6.66 5.65 17.31
C SER A 49 5.79 5.96 16.09
N VAL A 50 5.74 7.24 15.70
CA VAL A 50 5.01 7.75 14.55
C VAL A 50 6.02 8.25 13.53
N HIS A 51 5.82 7.85 12.28
CA HIS A 51 6.75 8.06 11.19
C HIS A 51 6.14 9.01 10.17
N TYR A 52 6.92 9.99 9.72
CA TYR A 52 6.52 10.91 8.65
C TYR A 52 7.57 10.91 7.54
N PRO A 53 7.18 10.76 6.26
CA PRO A 53 8.08 11.07 5.15
C PRO A 53 8.62 12.49 5.29
N VAL A 54 9.88 12.72 4.91
CA VAL A 54 10.50 14.05 4.98
C VAL A 54 9.68 15.13 4.26
N ASP A 55 9.08 14.78 3.12
CA ASP A 55 8.26 15.68 2.30
C ASP A 55 6.82 15.86 2.82
N GLN A 56 6.40 15.08 3.81
CA GLN A 56 5.06 15.11 4.39
C GLN A 56 5.10 15.42 5.90
N LEU A 57 6.15 16.07 6.37
CA LEU A 57 6.28 16.44 7.77
C LEU A 57 5.16 17.44 8.16
N PRO A 58 4.28 17.11 9.12
CA PRO A 58 3.21 18.00 9.54
C PRO A 58 3.74 19.24 10.25
N HIS A 59 2.94 20.30 10.23
CA HIS A 59 3.24 21.52 10.97
C HIS A 59 3.31 21.24 12.48
N LYS A 60 4.18 21.95 13.21
CA LYS A 60 4.36 21.79 14.66
C LYS A 60 3.04 21.77 15.44
N SER A 61 2.11 22.67 15.11
CA SER A 61 0.81 22.74 15.79
C SER A 61 -0.03 21.46 15.65
N GLN A 62 0.08 20.74 14.52
CA GLN A 62 -0.58 19.46 14.31
C GLN A 62 0.10 18.35 15.12
N LEU A 63 1.43 18.35 15.17
CA LEU A 63 2.19 17.41 16.00
C LEU A 63 1.86 17.58 17.49
N ASP A 64 1.79 18.84 17.96
CA ASP A 64 1.40 19.17 19.33
C ASP A 64 -0.04 18.67 19.63
N ALA A 65 -0.98 18.88 18.70
CA ALA A 65 -2.36 18.39 18.83
C ALA A 65 -2.46 16.85 18.88
N LEU A 66 -1.52 16.15 18.24
CA LEU A 66 -1.43 14.68 18.26
C LEU A 66 -0.74 14.12 19.51
N GLY A 67 -0.35 14.98 20.46
CA GLY A 67 0.39 14.56 21.65
C GLY A 67 1.81 14.10 21.31
N LEU A 68 2.40 14.67 20.26
CA LEU A 68 3.81 14.50 19.87
C LEU A 68 4.61 15.79 20.17
N PRO A 69 4.58 16.32 21.41
CA PRO A 69 5.16 17.62 21.70
C PRO A 69 6.68 17.59 21.55
N MET A 70 7.22 18.55 20.81
CA MET A 70 8.65 18.76 20.69
C MET A 70 9.22 19.36 21.99
N ARG A 71 9.58 18.51 22.95
CA ARG A 71 10.48 18.85 24.07
C ARG A 71 11.86 18.22 23.81
N PRO A 72 12.97 18.77 24.34
CA PRO A 72 14.27 18.86 23.65
C PRO A 72 14.68 17.55 22.95
N PRO A 73 15.12 17.65 21.69
CA PRO A 73 14.64 16.80 20.61
C PRO A 73 15.25 15.41 20.71
N ILE A 74 14.40 14.41 20.89
CA ILE A 74 14.72 13.05 20.47
C ILE A 74 13.77 12.73 19.34
N PHE A 75 14.04 13.31 18.17
CA PHE A 75 13.54 12.76 16.91
C PHE A 75 14.70 12.09 16.20
N SER A 76 14.46 10.89 15.69
CA SER A 76 15.44 10.16 14.91
C SER A 76 15.17 10.39 13.43
N PHE A 77 16.23 10.54 12.66
CA PHE A 77 16.15 10.52 11.19
C PHE A 77 16.60 9.14 10.73
N LEU A 78 15.76 8.49 9.92
CA LEU A 78 16.05 7.20 9.30
C LEU A 78 15.95 7.35 7.79
N GLY A 79 16.93 6.83 7.06
CA GLY A 79 16.98 6.91 5.60
C GLY A 79 18.11 6.05 5.03
N ARG A 80 18.16 5.92 3.69
CA ARG A 80 19.22 5.16 2.99
C ARG A 80 20.61 5.72 3.33
N GLU A 81 21.61 4.83 3.39
CA GLU A 81 23.01 5.20 3.57
C GLU A 81 23.38 6.31 2.58
N ILE A 82 23.94 7.39 3.12
CA ILE A 82 24.16 8.63 2.37
C ILE A 82 25.56 8.56 1.77
N ASN A 83 25.64 8.47 0.44
CA ASN A 83 26.89 8.70 -0.27
C ASN A 83 27.44 10.08 0.14
N PRO A 84 28.74 10.23 0.49
CA PRO A 84 29.34 11.51 0.84
C PRO A 84 28.99 12.66 -0.13
N ASN A 85 28.84 12.34 -1.42
CA ASN A 85 28.50 13.32 -2.47
C ASN A 85 27.04 13.80 -2.41
N GLU A 86 26.13 13.02 -1.83
CA GLU A 86 24.70 13.34 -1.70
C GLU A 86 24.36 13.99 -0.34
N PHE A 87 25.34 14.01 0.58
CA PHE A 87 25.14 14.43 1.96
C PHE A 87 24.62 15.86 2.09
N GLN A 88 25.19 16.80 1.32
CA GLN A 88 24.76 18.20 1.36
C GLN A 88 23.32 18.38 0.86
N LEU A 89 22.96 17.68 -0.22
CA LEU A 89 21.64 17.78 -0.82
C LEU A 89 20.56 17.22 0.11
N LYS A 90 20.79 16.04 0.69
CA LYS A 90 19.87 15.42 1.65
C LYS A 90 19.71 16.27 2.92
N THR A 91 20.82 16.76 3.48
CA THR A 91 20.77 17.63 4.66
C THR A 91 19.95 18.89 4.38
N SER A 92 20.16 19.51 3.21
CA SER A 92 19.39 20.69 2.80
C SER A 92 17.89 20.39 2.65
N LYS A 93 17.52 19.20 2.15
CA LYS A 93 16.11 18.76 2.04
C LYS A 93 15.46 18.61 3.42
N ILE A 94 16.15 17.95 4.35
CA ILE A 94 15.70 17.77 5.73
C ILE A 94 15.52 19.13 6.42
N GLU A 95 16.47 20.05 6.25
CA GLU A 95 16.39 21.39 6.84
C GLU A 95 15.20 22.19 6.31
N LYS A 96 14.95 22.13 4.99
CA LYS A 96 13.78 22.79 4.39
C LYS A 96 12.48 22.23 4.94
N ALA A 97 12.37 20.90 5.12
CA ALA A 97 11.19 20.27 5.68
C ALA A 97 10.93 20.73 7.13
N LEU A 98 11.97 20.74 7.97
CA LEU A 98 11.87 21.23 9.36
C LEU A 98 11.46 22.70 9.41
N GLN A 99 12.03 23.54 8.53
CA GLN A 99 11.69 24.94 8.45
C GLN A 99 10.22 25.14 8.03
N ALA A 100 9.75 24.40 7.02
CA ALA A 100 8.37 24.46 6.55
C ALA A 100 7.36 24.01 7.62
N ALA A 101 7.77 23.10 8.51
CA ALA A 101 6.96 22.65 9.63
C ALA A 101 7.01 23.58 10.87
N GLU A 102 7.72 24.73 10.78
CA GLU A 102 8.01 25.65 11.91
C GLU A 102 8.68 24.96 13.12
N ILE A 103 9.48 23.94 12.84
CA ILE A 103 10.24 23.22 13.88
C ILE A 103 11.59 23.92 14.05
N GLN A 104 11.78 24.56 15.21
CA GLN A 104 13.01 25.31 15.50
C GLN A 104 14.26 24.42 15.47
N LYS A 105 15.26 24.84 14.70
CA LYS A 105 16.59 24.24 14.64
C LYS A 105 17.28 24.31 16.00
N PHE A 106 17.37 23.19 16.70
CA PHE A 106 18.52 22.92 17.56
C PHE A 106 19.51 22.04 16.77
N ILE A 107 20.27 22.62 15.85
CA ILE A 107 21.53 22.01 15.39
C ILE A 107 22.62 22.33 16.42
N GLY A 108 22.34 22.04 17.69
CA GLY A 108 23.26 22.31 18.79
C GLY A 108 23.92 21.03 19.22
N ARG A 109 24.89 20.49 18.45
CA ARG A 109 25.62 19.24 18.77
C ARG A 109 24.71 18.09 19.28
N GLY A 110 23.42 18.12 18.94
CA GLY A 110 22.49 17.05 19.20
C GLY A 110 22.89 15.96 18.23
N ARG A 111 23.28 14.80 18.75
CA ARG A 111 23.60 13.65 17.90
C ARG A 111 22.39 13.40 17.01
N ILE A 112 22.50 13.67 15.70
CA ILE A 112 21.74 12.89 14.74
C ILE A 112 22.27 11.49 14.97
N ASN A 113 21.53 10.69 15.75
CA ASN A 113 21.79 9.27 15.80
C ASN A 113 21.45 8.76 14.40
N LYS A 114 22.45 8.80 13.52
CA LYS A 114 22.49 8.00 12.30
C LYS A 114 22.53 6.56 12.81
N GLN A 115 21.37 6.01 13.11
CA GLN A 115 21.29 4.59 13.39
C GLN A 115 21.66 3.87 12.09
N PRO A 116 22.41 2.76 12.19
CA PRO A 116 22.80 2.01 11.02
C PRO A 116 21.56 1.72 10.19
N PRO A 117 21.67 1.68 8.85
CA PRO A 117 20.56 1.26 8.01
C PRO A 117 20.01 -0.04 8.60
N LEU A 118 18.68 -0.18 8.62
CA LEU A 118 18.04 -1.46 8.87
C LEU A 118 18.88 -2.53 8.18
N ASP A 119 19.25 -3.59 8.90
CA ASP A 119 19.91 -4.74 8.29
C ASP A 119 19.11 -5.06 7.03
N GLN A 120 19.75 -5.08 5.87
CA GLN A 120 19.08 -5.34 4.58
C GLN A 120 18.31 -6.67 4.63
N ASN A 121 18.67 -7.56 5.55
CA ASN A 121 17.97 -8.80 5.83
C ASN A 121 16.78 -8.67 6.80
N SER A 122 16.34 -7.46 7.13
CA SER A 122 15.19 -7.27 8.02
C SER A 122 13.89 -7.66 7.31
N PRO A 123 13.06 -8.55 7.90
CA PRO A 123 11.79 -8.94 7.30
C PRO A 123 10.83 -7.76 7.25
N LEU A 124 10.34 -7.44 6.05
CA LEU A 124 9.36 -6.37 5.82
C LEU A 124 7.94 -6.93 5.82
N LEU A 125 6.98 -6.14 6.30
CA LEU A 125 5.56 -6.46 6.35
C LEU A 125 4.78 -5.33 5.73
N PHE A 126 4.32 -5.50 4.51
CA PHE A 126 3.67 -4.43 3.77
C PHE A 126 2.25 -4.17 4.28
N SER A 127 1.88 -2.90 4.39
CA SER A 127 0.54 -2.45 4.73
C SER A 127 0.05 -1.42 3.72
N SER A 128 -1.12 -1.71 3.15
CA SER A 128 -1.81 -0.84 2.20
C SER A 128 -2.94 -0.09 2.90
N TYR A 129 -3.06 1.19 2.62
CA TYR A 129 -4.27 1.97 2.92
C TYR A 129 -5.25 1.79 1.76
N VAL A 130 -6.48 1.39 2.08
CA VAL A 130 -7.53 1.16 1.09
C VAL A 130 -8.72 2.04 1.45
N ASP A 131 -8.96 3.06 0.63
CA ASP A 131 -10.14 3.89 0.72
C ASP A 131 -11.28 3.37 -0.14
N GLU A 132 -12.42 4.06 -0.07
CA GLU A 132 -13.60 3.73 -0.85
C GLU A 132 -13.39 3.87 -2.37
N GLY A 133 -12.53 4.80 -2.79
CA GLY A 133 -12.18 4.97 -4.20
C GLY A 133 -11.52 3.72 -4.75
N ILE A 134 -10.53 3.17 -4.04
CA ILE A 134 -9.86 1.92 -4.38
C ILE A 134 -10.86 0.75 -4.40
N ILE A 135 -11.75 0.66 -3.41
CA ILE A 135 -12.78 -0.39 -3.36
C ILE A 135 -13.67 -0.34 -4.61
N ARG A 136 -14.09 0.85 -5.05
CA ARG A 136 -14.90 1.05 -6.27
C ARG A 136 -14.12 0.66 -7.53
N VAL A 137 -12.84 1.03 -7.62
CA VAL A 137 -11.97 0.67 -8.75
C VAL A 137 -11.82 -0.84 -8.86
N VAL A 138 -11.52 -1.52 -7.76
CA VAL A 138 -11.39 -2.98 -7.72
C VAL A 138 -12.70 -3.68 -8.13
N SER A 139 -13.84 -3.19 -7.62
CA SER A 139 -15.16 -3.69 -7.99
C SER A 139 -15.41 -3.56 -9.50
N LYS A 140 -15.02 -2.43 -10.09
CA LYS A 140 -15.13 -2.17 -11.53
C LYS A 140 -14.21 -3.08 -12.35
N ILE A 141 -12.98 -3.32 -11.89
CA ILE A 141 -12.06 -4.27 -12.54
C ILE A 141 -12.69 -5.66 -12.59
N GLY A 142 -13.19 -6.16 -11.46
CA GLY A 142 -13.85 -7.46 -11.37
C GLY A 142 -15.07 -7.56 -12.29
N PHE A 143 -15.94 -6.55 -12.29
CA PHE A 143 -17.14 -6.53 -13.13
C PHE A 143 -16.86 -6.43 -14.63
N ASN A 144 -15.89 -5.60 -15.03
CA ASN A 144 -15.47 -5.50 -16.42
C ASN A 144 -14.85 -6.81 -16.91
N TYR A 145 -14.04 -7.45 -16.07
CA TYR A 145 -13.44 -8.73 -16.39
C TYR A 145 -14.49 -9.85 -16.49
N PHE A 146 -15.47 -9.89 -15.58
CA PHE A 146 -16.65 -10.76 -15.72
C PHE A 146 -17.34 -10.56 -17.07
N THR A 147 -17.60 -9.30 -17.44
CA THR A 147 -18.23 -8.93 -18.71
C THR A 147 -17.41 -9.39 -19.92
N TYR A 148 -16.08 -9.30 -19.83
CA TYR A 148 -15.16 -9.75 -20.87
C TYR A 148 -15.21 -11.28 -21.05
N ILE A 149 -15.20 -12.05 -19.97
CA ILE A 149 -15.18 -13.52 -20.02
C ILE A 149 -16.53 -14.10 -20.43
N PHE A 150 -17.62 -13.64 -19.82
CA PHE A 150 -18.94 -14.25 -19.99
C PHE A 150 -19.83 -13.51 -20.99
N GLY A 151 -19.45 -12.29 -21.37
CA GLY A 151 -20.17 -11.48 -22.33
C GLY A 151 -21.19 -10.53 -21.68
N HIS A 152 -21.58 -9.52 -22.47
CA HIS A 152 -22.43 -8.42 -22.01
C HIS A 152 -23.83 -8.88 -21.57
N GLY A 153 -24.40 -9.90 -22.21
CA GLY A 153 -25.76 -10.38 -21.93
C GLY A 153 -25.97 -10.89 -20.49
N TYR A 154 -24.93 -11.41 -19.86
CA TYR A 154 -24.96 -11.80 -18.45
C TYR A 154 -24.74 -10.61 -17.53
N ALA A 155 -23.83 -9.71 -17.90
CA ALA A 155 -23.48 -8.55 -17.09
C ALA A 155 -24.62 -7.52 -16.96
N ILE A 156 -25.56 -7.45 -17.90
CA ILE A 156 -26.70 -6.51 -17.84
C ILE A 156 -27.84 -6.98 -16.95
N LYS A 157 -27.83 -8.22 -16.47
CA LYS A 157 -28.90 -8.77 -15.62
C LYS A 157 -29.03 -7.98 -14.32
N ASP A 158 -30.23 -7.96 -13.76
CA ASP A 158 -30.57 -7.19 -12.57
C ASP A 158 -29.84 -7.65 -11.30
N TYR A 159 -29.35 -8.90 -11.28
CA TYR A 159 -28.53 -9.45 -10.21
C TYR A 159 -27.31 -8.58 -9.86
N PHE A 160 -26.80 -7.80 -10.81
CA PHE A 160 -25.63 -6.94 -10.61
C PHE A 160 -25.98 -5.46 -10.37
N ASN A 161 -27.27 -5.10 -10.19
CA ASN A 161 -27.70 -3.71 -10.01
C ASN A 161 -27.00 -3.02 -8.82
N ASP A 162 -26.95 -3.68 -7.66
CA ASP A 162 -26.29 -3.14 -6.47
C ASP A 162 -24.82 -2.80 -6.73
N LEU A 163 -24.10 -3.71 -7.39
CA LEU A 163 -22.70 -3.50 -7.77
C LEU A 163 -22.57 -2.33 -8.77
N ARG A 164 -23.43 -2.27 -9.80
CA ARG A 164 -23.41 -1.18 -10.78
C ARG A 164 -23.68 0.17 -10.13
N HIS A 165 -24.65 0.24 -9.21
CA HIS A 165 -24.95 1.45 -8.45
C HIS A 165 -23.78 1.86 -7.56
N PHE A 166 -23.13 0.91 -6.90
CA PHE A 166 -21.92 1.19 -6.12
C PHE A 166 -20.78 1.73 -7.00
N ILE A 167 -20.47 1.06 -8.12
CA ILE A 167 -19.41 1.49 -9.04
C ILE A 167 -19.70 2.89 -9.60
N ARG A 168 -20.94 3.16 -10.04
CA ARG A 168 -21.27 4.40 -10.75
C ARG A 168 -21.55 5.58 -9.81
N TYR A 169 -22.28 5.34 -8.72
CA TYR A 169 -22.82 6.38 -7.86
C TYR A 169 -22.28 6.33 -6.42
N GLY A 170 -21.53 5.30 -6.04
CA GLY A 170 -21.05 5.12 -4.66
C GLY A 170 -22.14 4.65 -3.69
N LEU A 171 -23.29 4.18 -4.20
CA LEU A 171 -24.39 3.71 -3.37
C LEU A 171 -24.06 2.33 -2.79
N LYS A 172 -23.97 2.23 -1.47
CA LYS A 172 -23.60 1.00 -0.76
C LYS A 172 -24.84 0.15 -0.47
N PRO A 173 -24.83 -1.16 -0.80
CA PRO A 173 -25.87 -2.06 -0.36
C PRO A 173 -25.72 -2.38 1.14
N ASN A 174 -26.74 -3.01 1.73
CA ASN A 174 -26.75 -3.43 3.14
C ASN A 174 -25.86 -4.65 3.44
N TYR A 175 -24.80 -4.84 2.66
CA TYR A 175 -23.83 -5.91 2.83
C TYR A 175 -22.46 -5.49 2.32
N LYS A 176 -21.43 -6.23 2.73
CA LYS A 176 -20.05 -5.95 2.35
C LYS A 176 -19.80 -6.39 0.90
N LEU A 177 -19.52 -5.43 0.02
CA LEU A 177 -19.20 -5.70 -1.40
C LEU A 177 -17.78 -6.19 -1.62
N VAL A 178 -16.81 -5.69 -0.85
CA VAL A 178 -15.40 -6.06 -1.01
C VAL A 178 -14.79 -6.42 0.32
N THR A 179 -14.12 -7.56 0.36
CA THR A 179 -13.27 -7.96 1.48
C THR A 179 -11.81 -7.85 1.07
N LEU A 180 -11.01 -7.18 1.89
CA LEU A 180 -9.56 -7.10 1.74
C LEU A 180 -8.92 -8.16 2.63
N ASN A 181 -8.18 -9.07 2.01
CA ASN A 181 -7.26 -9.98 2.66
C ASN A 181 -5.84 -9.57 2.27
N LYS A 182 -4.95 -9.45 3.25
CA LYS A 182 -3.54 -9.12 2.99
C LYS A 182 -2.74 -10.40 3.12
N TYR A 183 -1.94 -10.74 2.11
CA TYR A 183 -0.88 -11.71 2.32
C TYR A 183 0.27 -11.02 3.06
N PRO A 184 0.72 -11.56 4.21
CA PRO A 184 1.99 -11.12 4.77
C PRO A 184 3.08 -11.55 3.79
N ILE A 185 3.74 -10.57 3.16
CA ILE A 185 5.04 -10.83 2.57
C ILE A 185 5.97 -10.95 3.76
N ASN A 186 6.60 -12.11 3.93
CA ASN A 186 7.63 -12.33 4.94
C ASN A 186 8.94 -12.61 4.20
N GLU A 187 9.42 -11.58 3.51
CA GLU A 187 10.61 -11.66 2.67
C GLU A 187 11.56 -10.53 3.07
N ASN A 188 12.86 -10.79 2.97
CA ASN A 188 13.93 -9.83 3.22
C ASN A 188 14.00 -8.83 2.05
N ILE A 189 14.45 -7.59 2.27
CA ILE A 189 14.59 -6.57 1.20
C ILE A 189 15.39 -7.12 0.01
N ASP A 190 16.48 -7.83 0.27
CA ASP A 190 17.36 -8.35 -0.78
C ASP A 190 16.77 -9.51 -1.58
N THR A 191 15.70 -10.13 -1.06
CA THR A 191 14.96 -11.20 -1.75
C THR A 191 13.79 -10.68 -2.56
N LEU A 192 13.39 -9.41 -2.36
CA LEU A 192 12.35 -8.79 -3.15
C LEU A 192 12.86 -8.46 -4.54
N HIS A 193 12.27 -9.09 -5.53
CA HIS A 193 12.51 -8.83 -6.94
C HIS A 193 11.19 -8.53 -7.67
N ASN A 194 11.31 -8.15 -8.94
CA ASN A 194 10.20 -7.69 -9.77
C ASN A 194 9.04 -8.69 -9.84
N ASP A 195 9.33 -10.00 -9.71
CA ASP A 195 8.32 -11.05 -9.78
C ASP A 195 7.41 -11.10 -8.54
N ASN A 196 7.78 -10.41 -7.45
CA ASN A 196 6.94 -10.27 -6.25
C ASN A 196 5.80 -9.26 -6.44
N PHE A 197 5.98 -8.23 -7.30
CA PHE A 197 5.01 -7.14 -7.44
C PHE A 197 4.54 -6.89 -8.89
N GLY A 198 5.23 -7.45 -9.88
CA GLY A 198 5.05 -7.14 -11.30
C GLY A 198 3.78 -7.70 -11.94
N GLN A 199 2.85 -8.25 -11.17
CA GLN A 199 1.68 -8.95 -11.67
C GLN A 199 0.41 -8.53 -10.92
N HIS A 200 -0.67 -8.45 -11.67
CA HIS A 200 -2.03 -8.46 -11.16
C HIS A 200 -2.69 -9.76 -11.57
N GLN A 201 -3.52 -10.30 -10.70
CA GLN A 201 -4.34 -11.46 -11.02
C GLN A 201 -5.81 -11.08 -10.87
N VAL A 202 -6.64 -11.51 -11.82
CA VAL A 202 -8.08 -11.39 -11.71
C VAL A 202 -8.69 -12.76 -11.99
N SER A 203 -9.47 -13.25 -11.04
CA SER A 203 -10.25 -14.45 -11.21
C SER A 203 -11.73 -14.21 -10.92
N ILE A 204 -12.59 -14.90 -11.66
CA ILE A 204 -14.01 -15.02 -11.36
C ILE A 204 -14.29 -16.46 -10.97
N PHE A 205 -15.04 -16.64 -9.89
CA PHE A 205 -15.59 -17.93 -9.50
C PHE A 205 -16.97 -17.75 -8.87
N GLN A 206 -17.76 -18.82 -8.91
CA GLN A 206 -19.05 -18.90 -8.24
C GLN A 206 -18.89 -19.68 -6.94
N ASN A 207 -19.44 -19.16 -5.84
CA ASN A 207 -19.48 -19.84 -4.54
C ASN A 207 -20.94 -19.92 -4.09
N GLY A 208 -21.61 -21.04 -4.37
CA GLY A 208 -23.06 -21.13 -4.21
C GLY A 208 -23.77 -20.17 -5.16
N HIS A 209 -24.57 -19.25 -4.62
CA HIS A 209 -25.26 -18.21 -5.40
C HIS A 209 -24.43 -16.94 -5.59
N ASP A 210 -23.27 -16.84 -4.94
CA ASP A 210 -22.42 -15.67 -5.02
C ASP A 210 -21.50 -15.75 -6.24
N ILE A 211 -21.42 -14.68 -7.02
CA ILE A 211 -20.35 -14.49 -8.00
C ILE A 211 -19.29 -13.59 -7.39
N ILE A 212 -18.07 -14.09 -7.29
CA ILE A 212 -16.96 -13.39 -6.65
C ILE A 212 -15.87 -13.14 -7.70
N ALA A 213 -15.40 -11.90 -7.77
CA ALA A 213 -14.17 -11.55 -8.43
C ALA A 213 -13.06 -11.43 -7.38
N ARG A 214 -12.02 -12.26 -7.50
CA ARG A 214 -10.80 -12.09 -6.73
C ARG A 214 -9.77 -11.31 -7.54
N ILE A 215 -9.42 -10.13 -7.06
CA ILE A 215 -8.40 -9.28 -7.64
C ILE A 215 -7.20 -9.31 -6.71
N ILE A 216 -6.05 -9.77 -7.20
CA ILE A 216 -4.78 -9.69 -6.48
C ILE A 216 -3.96 -8.59 -7.13
N LEU A 217 -3.81 -7.47 -6.44
CA LEU A 217 -2.96 -6.36 -6.88
C LEU A 217 -1.54 -6.55 -6.34
N PHE A 218 -0.58 -6.32 -7.23
CA PHE A 218 0.86 -6.46 -6.97
C PHE A 218 1.24 -7.76 -6.25
N LYS A 219 0.54 -8.87 -6.58
CA LYS A 219 0.70 -10.19 -5.91
C LYS A 219 0.55 -10.17 -4.37
N ARG A 220 -0.01 -9.09 -3.80
CA ARG A 220 -0.06 -8.84 -2.35
C ARG A 220 -1.47 -8.63 -1.82
N ASP A 221 -2.15 -7.61 -2.36
CA ASP A 221 -3.43 -7.17 -1.84
C ASP A 221 -4.53 -7.97 -2.52
N VAL A 222 -5.16 -8.87 -1.76
CA VAL A 222 -6.23 -9.72 -2.26
C VAL A 222 -7.56 -9.06 -1.93
N PHE A 223 -8.30 -8.74 -2.97
CA PHE A 223 -9.64 -8.22 -2.85
C PHE A 223 -10.62 -9.26 -3.37
N ASP A 224 -11.56 -9.66 -2.51
CA ASP A 224 -12.71 -10.45 -2.92
C ASP A 224 -13.88 -9.49 -3.10
N ALA A 225 -14.18 -9.14 -4.35
CA ALA A 225 -15.31 -8.32 -4.75
C ALA A 225 -16.51 -9.21 -5.09
N LEU A 226 -17.54 -9.14 -4.26
CA LEU A 226 -18.82 -9.78 -4.47
C LEU A 226 -19.57 -9.05 -5.58
N LEU A 227 -19.70 -9.70 -6.73
CA LEU A 227 -20.38 -9.11 -7.88
C LEU A 227 -21.91 -9.22 -7.76
N THR A 228 -22.41 -10.33 -7.21
CA THR A 228 -23.83 -10.56 -6.89
C THR A 228 -23.98 -11.74 -5.92
N LYS A 229 -25.10 -11.80 -5.19
CA LYS A 229 -25.42 -12.84 -4.17
C LYS A 229 -26.43 -13.90 -4.60
N GLU A 230 -27.20 -13.60 -5.62
CA GLU A 230 -28.39 -14.38 -5.98
C GLU A 230 -28.32 -14.83 -7.43
N TYR A 231 -27.11 -15.19 -7.86
CA TYR A 231 -26.93 -15.69 -9.21
C TYR A 231 -27.48 -17.12 -9.30
N PRO A 232 -28.28 -17.43 -10.33
CA PRO A 232 -28.78 -18.78 -10.52
C PRO A 232 -27.62 -19.77 -10.68
N LEU A 233 -27.76 -20.96 -10.10
CA LEU A 233 -26.82 -22.06 -10.32
C LEU A 233 -26.99 -22.55 -11.76
N ILE A 234 -26.17 -22.05 -12.67
CA ILE A 234 -26.14 -22.53 -14.05
C ILE A 234 -25.19 -23.72 -14.07
N GLY A 235 -25.71 -24.91 -14.43
CA GLY A 235 -24.88 -26.09 -14.63
C GLY A 235 -23.77 -25.80 -15.64
N GLY A 236 -22.50 -25.92 -15.22
CA GLY A 236 -21.33 -25.70 -16.06
C GLY A 236 -20.61 -24.35 -15.91
N PHE A 237 -20.56 -23.76 -14.71
CA PHE A 237 -19.75 -22.55 -14.50
C PHE A 237 -18.26 -22.86 -14.34
N PHE A 238 -17.44 -22.34 -15.26
CA PHE A 238 -15.99 -22.45 -15.19
C PHE A 238 -15.39 -21.22 -14.50
N GLN A 239 -14.54 -21.48 -13.51
CA GLN A 239 -13.62 -20.50 -12.97
C GLN A 239 -12.75 -19.95 -14.11
N SER A 240 -12.60 -18.63 -14.17
CA SER A 240 -11.68 -17.99 -15.12
C SER A 240 -10.64 -17.21 -14.36
N ASN A 241 -9.38 -17.33 -14.76
CA ASN A 241 -8.25 -16.71 -14.08
C ASN A 241 -7.23 -16.18 -15.11
N HIS A 242 -6.91 -14.90 -15.00
CA HIS A 242 -5.92 -14.26 -15.86
C HIS A 242 -4.92 -13.46 -15.02
N ILE A 243 -3.67 -13.49 -15.46
CA ILE A 243 -2.59 -12.66 -14.94
C ILE A 243 -2.32 -11.54 -15.94
N PHE A 244 -2.33 -10.31 -15.45
CA PHE A 244 -1.81 -9.15 -16.14
C PHE A 244 -0.38 -8.88 -15.69
N CYS A 245 0.57 -8.99 -16.61
CA CYS A 245 1.97 -8.66 -16.36
C CYS A 245 2.19 -7.17 -16.61
N LEU A 246 2.62 -6.45 -15.57
CA LEU A 246 2.82 -5.00 -15.63
C LEU A 246 3.92 -4.61 -16.63
N LYS A 247 5.00 -5.41 -16.74
CA LYS A 247 6.15 -5.10 -17.61
C LYS A 247 5.77 -5.15 -19.07
N SER A 248 5.22 -6.28 -19.47
CA SER A 248 4.88 -6.55 -20.87
C SER A 248 3.52 -5.97 -21.26
N LYS A 249 2.72 -5.51 -20.28
CA LYS A 249 1.33 -5.10 -20.48
C LYS A 249 0.50 -6.17 -21.20
N THR A 250 0.81 -7.44 -20.94
CA THR A 250 0.14 -8.59 -21.55
C THR A 250 -0.70 -9.35 -20.55
N ILE A 251 -1.79 -9.94 -21.04
CA ILE A 251 -2.68 -10.82 -20.29
C ILE A 251 -2.30 -12.27 -20.63
N ARG A 252 -2.20 -13.12 -19.61
CA ARG A 252 -1.96 -14.56 -19.75
C ARG A 252 -3.04 -15.32 -19.00
N SER A 253 -3.65 -16.32 -19.63
CA SER A 253 -4.55 -17.24 -18.94
C SER A 253 -3.75 -18.15 -18.02
N CYS A 254 -4.24 -18.35 -16.80
CA CYS A 254 -3.70 -19.40 -15.93
C CYS A 254 -4.32 -20.73 -16.38
N LYS A 255 -3.47 -21.70 -16.74
CA LYS A 255 -3.91 -23.09 -16.91
C LYS A 255 -4.16 -23.74 -15.55
#